data_AF-A0A8D6VF95-F1
#
_entry.id   AF-A0A8D6VF95-F1
#
_cell.length_a   1.000
_cell.length_b   1.000
_cell.length_c   1.000
_cell.angle_alpha   90.00
_cell.angle_beta   90.00
_cell.angle_gamma   90.00
#
_symmetry.space_group_name_H-M   'P 1'
#
loop_
_entity.id
_entity.type
_entity.pdbx_description
1 polymer ?
#
loop_
_entity_poly.entity_id
_entity_poly.type
_entity_poly.pdbx_seq_one_letter_code
_entity_poly.pdbx_strand_id
1 'polypeptide(L)'
;MRGVYWSQMPGYALSNRLDQHAPLPHWFWDGQIGMRCLADAIGNSLANAHAHHIQRLMVIGNFALLAGLDPQALHRWYLGIYIDAFEWVELPNTVGMSQFADGGLLGSKPYISGAAYIDRMSDYCGGCRYQRKVRVGPQACPYNALYWDFLARQRTLLGANERLALPYRQLDAMAPEVLEQVQAQAAHWRANLEVL
;
A
#
# COMPACT_ATOMS: atom_id res chain seq x y z
N MET A 1 15.71 -3.13 -11.62
CA MET A 1 15.16 -4.47 -11.33
C MET A 1 16.22 -5.55 -11.47
N ARG A 2 16.53 -6.06 -12.68
CA ARG A 2 17.51 -7.15 -12.87
C ARG A 2 18.84 -6.98 -12.12
N GLY A 3 19.47 -5.81 -12.21
CA GLY A 3 20.74 -5.54 -11.52
C GLY A 3 20.63 -5.49 -9.98
N VAL A 4 19.49 -5.05 -9.45
CA VAL A 4 19.23 -5.09 -8.00
C VAL A 4 19.06 -6.53 -7.56
N TYR A 5 18.27 -7.31 -8.29
CA TYR A 5 18.04 -8.72 -8.00
C TYR A 5 19.36 -9.50 -7.87
N TRP A 6 20.19 -9.49 -8.91
CA TRP A 6 21.44 -10.26 -8.90
C TRP A 6 22.51 -9.74 -7.92
N SER A 7 22.44 -8.47 -7.52
CA SER A 7 23.42 -7.92 -6.56
C SER A 7 23.03 -8.11 -5.09
N GLN A 8 21.75 -8.34 -4.79
CA GLN A 8 21.24 -8.42 -3.42
C GLN A 8 20.73 -9.81 -3.02
N MET A 9 20.54 -10.72 -3.96
CA MET A 9 20.10 -12.08 -3.67
C MET A 9 21.21 -12.91 -2.98
N PRO A 10 20.83 -13.85 -2.09
CA PRO A 10 19.45 -14.24 -1.75
C PRO A 10 18.78 -13.36 -0.68
N GLY A 11 19.53 -12.50 0.02
CA GLY A 11 19.04 -11.74 1.18
C GLY A 11 17.89 -10.78 0.87
N TYR A 12 17.81 -10.29 -0.37
CA TYR A 12 16.78 -9.34 -0.80
C TYR A 12 15.35 -9.85 -0.57
N ALA A 13 15.10 -11.15 -0.75
CA ALA A 13 13.79 -11.76 -0.56
C ALA A 13 13.27 -11.66 0.90
N LEU A 14 14.19 -11.52 1.86
CA LEU A 14 13.89 -11.43 3.29
C LEU A 14 13.79 -9.99 3.80
N SER A 15 13.91 -8.99 2.93
CA SER A 15 13.88 -7.58 3.33
C SER A 15 12.52 -7.22 3.92
N ASN A 16 12.52 -6.69 5.15
CA ASN A 16 11.33 -6.19 5.82
C ASN A 16 11.68 -5.01 6.75
N ARG A 17 12.30 -3.97 6.18
CA ARG A 17 12.85 -2.84 6.95
C ARG A 17 11.81 -2.09 7.79
N LEU A 18 10.55 -2.12 7.37
CA LEU A 18 9.40 -1.46 8.00
C LEU A 18 8.66 -2.36 9.01
N ASP A 19 9.14 -3.60 9.22
CA ASP A 19 8.63 -4.57 10.19
C ASP A 19 7.13 -4.87 10.03
N GLN A 20 6.72 -5.22 8.81
CA GLN A 20 5.32 -5.46 8.43
C GLN A 20 4.99 -6.95 8.32
N HIS A 21 3.93 -7.41 9.01
CA HIS A 21 3.64 -8.84 9.16
C HIS A 21 2.15 -9.21 8.99
N ALA A 22 1.28 -8.26 8.64
CA ALA A 22 -0.13 -8.59 8.51
C ALA A 22 -0.37 -9.54 7.32
N PRO A 23 -1.19 -10.59 7.46
CA PRO A 23 -1.47 -11.50 6.36
C PRO A 23 -2.25 -10.79 5.25
N LEU A 24 -2.15 -11.30 4.01
CA LEU A 24 -3.05 -10.84 2.95
C LEU A 24 -4.48 -11.29 3.27
N PRO A 25 -5.46 -10.38 3.23
CA PRO A 25 -6.86 -10.74 3.39
C PRO A 25 -7.38 -11.65 2.27
N HIS A 26 -8.45 -12.40 2.53
CA HIS A 26 -9.01 -13.37 1.58
C HIS A 26 -9.38 -12.75 0.21
N TRP A 27 -9.76 -11.48 0.20
CA TRP A 27 -10.16 -10.79 -1.02
C TRP A 27 -9.04 -10.60 -2.06
N PHE A 28 -7.78 -10.87 -1.71
CA PHE A 28 -6.71 -10.98 -2.70
C PHE A 28 -6.89 -12.17 -3.66
N TRP A 29 -7.64 -13.21 -3.26
CA TRP A 29 -7.83 -14.42 -4.07
C TRP A 29 -9.19 -14.48 -4.79
N ASP A 30 -10.18 -13.70 -4.37
CA ASP A 30 -11.52 -13.70 -4.98
C ASP A 30 -12.03 -12.32 -5.44
N GLY A 31 -11.29 -11.24 -5.13
CA GLY A 31 -11.66 -9.86 -5.47
C GLY A 31 -12.87 -9.29 -4.71
N GLN A 32 -13.39 -10.00 -3.70
CA GLN A 32 -14.59 -9.61 -2.95
C GLN A 32 -14.28 -8.58 -1.87
N ILE A 33 -14.15 -7.32 -2.27
CA ILE A 33 -13.88 -6.18 -1.39
C ILE A 33 -14.79 -4.98 -1.75
N GLY A 34 -15.27 -4.24 -0.76
CA GLY A 34 -16.12 -3.06 -0.92
C GLY A 34 -15.40 -1.82 -1.47
N MET A 35 -14.07 -1.82 -1.44
CA MET A 35 -13.24 -0.77 -2.04
C MET A 35 -13.15 -0.94 -3.57
N ARG A 36 -14.00 -0.22 -4.31
CA ARG A 36 -14.15 -0.34 -5.78
C ARG A 36 -12.82 -0.37 -6.57
N CYS A 37 -11.84 0.45 -6.20
CA CYS A 37 -10.53 0.46 -6.87
C CYS A 37 -9.75 -0.86 -6.68
N LEU A 38 -9.80 -1.45 -5.49
CA LEU A 38 -9.16 -2.75 -5.21
C LEU A 38 -9.95 -3.88 -5.84
N ALA A 39 -11.28 -3.85 -5.75
CA ALA A 39 -12.15 -4.84 -6.37
C ALA A 39 -11.89 -4.93 -7.89
N ASP A 40 -11.80 -3.78 -8.56
CA ASP A 40 -11.49 -3.72 -9.99
C ASP A 40 -10.06 -4.19 -10.30
N ALA A 41 -9.05 -3.64 -9.60
CA ALA A 41 -7.66 -3.97 -9.87
C ALA A 41 -7.35 -5.46 -9.61
N ILE A 42 -7.88 -6.03 -8.53
CA ILE A 42 -7.67 -7.43 -8.16
C ILE A 42 -8.52 -8.34 -9.03
N GLY A 43 -9.81 -8.03 -9.21
CA GLY A 43 -10.69 -8.81 -10.07
C GLY A 43 -10.16 -8.90 -11.50
N ASN A 44 -9.70 -7.79 -12.07
CA ASN A 44 -9.05 -7.78 -13.39
C ASN A 44 -7.74 -8.59 -13.41
N SER A 45 -6.94 -8.51 -12.35
CA SER A 45 -5.70 -9.30 -12.23
C SER A 45 -5.97 -10.80 -12.23
N LEU A 46 -6.98 -11.25 -11.47
CA LEU A 46 -7.36 -12.66 -11.37
C LEU A 46 -8.00 -13.17 -12.66
N ALA A 47 -8.83 -12.35 -13.32
CA ALA A 47 -9.52 -12.74 -14.55
C ALA A 47 -8.58 -12.79 -15.77
N ASN A 48 -7.61 -11.89 -15.85
CA ASN A 48 -6.82 -11.65 -17.06
C ASN A 48 -5.31 -11.89 -16.89
N ALA A 49 -4.86 -12.29 -15.70
CA ALA A 49 -3.44 -12.40 -15.34
C ALA A 49 -2.64 -11.12 -15.63
N HIS A 50 -3.30 -9.96 -15.62
CA HIS A 50 -2.71 -8.68 -15.99
C HIS A 50 -3.37 -7.50 -15.29
N ALA A 51 -2.55 -6.60 -14.76
CA ALA A 51 -2.93 -5.24 -14.39
C ALA A 51 -1.83 -4.28 -14.87
N HIS A 52 -2.20 -3.06 -15.23
CA HIS A 52 -1.21 -2.09 -15.67
C HIS A 52 -0.35 -1.63 -14.47
N HIS A 53 0.84 -1.07 -14.74
CA HIS A 53 1.80 -0.71 -13.70
C HIS A 53 1.22 0.14 -12.55
N ILE A 54 0.40 1.15 -12.83
CA ILE A 54 -0.13 2.04 -11.78
C ILE A 54 -1.22 1.39 -10.89
N GLN A 55 -1.88 0.32 -11.34
CA GLN A 55 -2.79 -0.50 -10.52
C GLN A 55 -1.98 -1.34 -9.53
N ARG A 56 -0.90 -1.99 -10.02
CA ARG A 56 0.04 -2.73 -9.16
C ARG A 56 0.67 -1.81 -8.11
N LEU A 57 1.19 -0.65 -8.52
CA LEU A 57 1.92 0.24 -7.63
C LEU A 57 1.00 1.04 -6.70
N MET A 58 0.08 1.84 -7.25
CA MET A 58 -0.63 2.88 -6.48
C MET A 58 -2.01 2.48 -5.98
N VAL A 59 -2.55 1.34 -6.43
CA VAL A 59 -3.78 0.76 -5.90
C VAL A 59 -3.43 -0.37 -4.93
N ILE A 60 -3.03 -1.53 -5.46
CA ILE A 60 -2.79 -2.74 -4.65
C ILE A 60 -1.57 -2.56 -3.74
N GLY A 61 -0.43 -2.18 -4.32
CA GLY A 61 0.83 -2.02 -3.61
C GLY A 61 0.79 -0.93 -2.53
N ASN A 62 0.24 0.25 -2.87
CA ASN A 62 0.01 1.34 -1.93
C ASN A 62 -0.89 0.89 -0.77
N PHE A 63 -1.99 0.19 -1.04
CA PHE A 63 -2.84 -0.32 0.04
C PHE A 63 -2.09 -1.29 0.94
N ALA A 64 -1.39 -2.26 0.36
CA ALA A 64 -0.64 -3.26 1.11
C ALA A 64 0.39 -2.62 2.05
N LEU A 65 1.14 -1.63 1.54
CA LEU A 65 2.14 -0.90 2.29
C LEU A 65 1.53 -0.09 3.44
N LEU A 66 0.41 0.60 3.18
CA LEU A 66 -0.29 1.41 4.18
C LEU A 66 -0.93 0.55 5.28
N ALA A 67 -1.52 -0.58 4.89
CA ALA A 67 -2.15 -1.55 5.80
C ALA A 67 -1.11 -2.33 6.64
N GLY A 68 0.14 -2.39 6.19
CA GLY A 68 1.21 -3.12 6.87
C GLY A 68 1.21 -4.61 6.57
N LEU A 69 0.85 -4.99 5.34
CA LEU A 69 0.84 -6.38 4.90
C LEU A 69 2.27 -6.91 4.75
N ASP A 70 2.43 -8.21 4.96
CA ASP A 70 3.70 -8.93 4.80
C ASP A 70 4.20 -8.78 3.34
N PRO A 71 5.36 -8.14 3.11
CA PRO A 71 5.91 -7.93 1.78
C PRO A 71 6.30 -9.25 1.10
N GLN A 72 6.70 -10.28 1.86
CA GLN A 72 7.00 -11.60 1.31
C GLN A 72 5.73 -12.28 0.81
N ALA A 73 4.62 -12.13 1.53
CA ALA A 73 3.35 -12.70 1.10
C ALA A 73 2.78 -11.96 -0.12
N LEU A 74 2.93 -10.63 -0.19
CA LEU A 74 2.56 -9.85 -1.38
C LEU A 74 3.42 -10.21 -2.59
N HIS A 75 4.72 -10.40 -2.39
CA HIS A 75 5.65 -10.90 -3.42
C HIS A 75 5.16 -12.23 -4.01
N ARG A 76 4.83 -13.20 -3.16
CA ARG A 76 4.31 -14.50 -3.64
C ARG A 76 3.01 -14.34 -4.42
N TRP A 77 2.12 -13.44 -3.99
CA TRP A 77 0.88 -13.17 -4.70
C TRP A 77 1.13 -12.56 -6.09
N TYR A 78 1.95 -11.50 -6.18
CA TYR A 78 2.28 -10.88 -7.46
C TYR A 78 3.02 -11.83 -8.41
N LEU A 79 3.93 -12.65 -7.88
CA LEU A 79 4.63 -13.68 -8.65
C LEU A 79 3.67 -14.73 -9.21
N GLY A 80 2.63 -15.08 -8.45
CA GLY A 80 1.70 -16.16 -8.80
C GLY A 80 0.61 -15.79 -9.80
N ILE A 81 0.21 -14.51 -9.89
CA ILE A 81 -0.99 -14.13 -10.66
C ILE A 81 -0.72 -13.47 -12.01
N TYR A 82 0.44 -12.82 -12.19
CA TYR A 82 0.69 -12.03 -13.38
C TYR A 82 1.46 -12.83 -14.42
N ILE A 83 0.98 -12.80 -15.66
CA ILE A 83 1.55 -13.53 -16.79
C ILE A 83 3.00 -13.10 -17.11
N ASP A 84 3.39 -11.92 -16.68
CA ASP A 84 4.71 -11.31 -16.88
C ASP A 84 5.63 -11.39 -15.65
N ALA A 85 5.20 -12.09 -14.59
CA ALA A 85 5.95 -12.16 -13.34
C ALA A 85 7.01 -13.27 -13.36
N PHE A 86 8.27 -12.84 -13.43
CA PHE A 86 9.43 -13.65 -13.09
C PHE A 86 10.14 -13.01 -11.90
N GLU A 87 10.67 -13.81 -10.97
CA GLU A 87 11.19 -13.32 -9.69
C GLU A 87 12.22 -12.18 -9.86
N TRP A 88 13.12 -12.26 -10.86
CA TRP A 88 14.14 -11.25 -11.10
C TRP A 88 13.60 -9.85 -11.46
N VAL A 89 12.37 -9.77 -11.96
CA VAL A 89 11.68 -8.52 -12.27
C VAL A 89 10.63 -8.18 -11.23
N GLU A 90 9.89 -9.17 -10.73
CA GLU A 90 8.79 -8.97 -9.80
C GLU A 90 9.30 -8.64 -8.38
N LEU A 91 10.26 -9.40 -7.83
CA LEU A 91 10.71 -9.23 -6.45
C LEU A 91 11.27 -7.82 -6.17
N PRO A 92 12.13 -7.22 -7.03
CA PRO A 92 12.56 -5.83 -6.85
C PRO A 92 11.43 -4.80 -6.98
N ASN A 93 10.43 -5.06 -7.84
CA ASN A 93 9.27 -4.18 -7.94
C ASN A 93 8.42 -4.26 -6.67
N THR A 94 8.19 -5.44 -6.12
CA THR A 94 7.34 -5.63 -4.95
C THR A 94 8.05 -5.18 -3.68
N VAL A 95 9.15 -5.83 -3.31
CA VAL A 95 9.86 -5.58 -2.05
C VAL A 95 10.49 -4.19 -2.02
N GLY A 96 11.11 -3.76 -3.12
CA GLY A 96 11.78 -2.46 -3.19
C GLY A 96 10.84 -1.32 -3.51
N MET A 97 10.36 -1.28 -4.76
CA MET A 97 9.61 -0.11 -5.26
C MET A 97 8.27 0.04 -4.55
N SER A 98 7.49 -1.04 -4.44
CA SER A 98 6.14 -0.96 -3.93
C SER A 98 6.09 -0.92 -2.41
N GLN A 99 6.82 -1.81 -1.73
CA GLN A 99 6.71 -1.98 -0.28
C GLN A 99 7.81 -1.26 0.51
N PHE A 100 8.81 -0.68 -0.16
CA PHE A 100 9.93 0.03 0.50
C PHE A 100 10.62 -0.82 1.59
N ALA A 101 10.50 -2.14 1.50
CA ALA A 101 10.96 -3.09 2.49
C ALA A 101 12.48 -3.27 2.43
N ASP A 102 13.12 -2.84 1.33
CA ASP A 102 14.58 -2.72 1.18
C ASP A 102 15.19 -1.45 1.79
N GLY A 103 14.37 -0.58 2.40
CA GLY A 103 14.83 0.66 3.04
C GLY A 103 15.28 1.75 2.07
N GLY A 104 14.92 1.65 0.78
CA GLY A 104 15.19 2.68 -0.22
C GLY A 104 16.38 2.39 -1.13
N LEU A 105 16.77 1.13 -1.28
CA LEU A 105 17.82 0.73 -2.22
C LEU A 105 17.40 1.01 -3.67
N LEU A 106 16.13 0.79 -3.99
CA LEU A 106 15.59 1.02 -5.34
C LEU A 106 14.89 2.38 -5.52
N GLY A 107 14.39 2.97 -4.43
CA GLY A 107 13.61 4.22 -4.47
C GLY A 107 13.96 5.16 -3.33
N SER A 108 13.90 6.46 -3.56
CA SER A 108 14.25 7.47 -2.53
C SER A 108 13.11 7.78 -1.55
N LYS A 109 11.88 7.31 -1.82
CA LYS A 109 10.72 7.42 -0.92
C LYS A 109 9.72 6.29 -1.20
N PRO A 110 8.90 5.91 -0.20
CA PRO A 110 7.79 4.98 -0.42
C PRO A 110 6.72 5.59 -1.34
N TYR A 111 6.15 4.78 -2.23
CA TYR A 111 5.03 5.16 -3.11
C TYR A 111 3.68 5.03 -2.38
N ILE A 112 3.44 5.96 -1.46
CA ILE A 112 2.20 6.02 -0.67
C ILE A 112 1.31 7.20 -1.08
N SER A 113 -0.01 7.00 -0.99
CA SER A 113 -0.97 8.08 -1.15
C SER A 113 -2.32 7.79 -0.49
N GLY A 114 -3.01 8.84 -0.07
CA GLY A 114 -4.42 8.79 0.32
C GLY A 114 -5.38 8.75 -0.88
N ALA A 115 -6.68 8.75 -0.61
CA ALA A 115 -7.72 8.62 -1.64
C ALA A 115 -7.72 9.76 -2.67
N ALA A 116 -7.19 10.94 -2.32
CA ALA A 116 -7.10 12.08 -3.22
C ALA A 116 -6.25 11.80 -4.48
N TYR A 117 -5.23 10.93 -4.39
CA TYR A 117 -4.46 10.52 -5.56
C TYR A 117 -5.30 9.63 -6.47
N ILE A 118 -5.96 8.60 -5.91
CA ILE A 118 -6.78 7.66 -6.67
C ILE A 118 -7.94 8.38 -7.36
N ASP A 119 -8.62 9.29 -6.67
CA ASP A 119 -9.71 10.11 -7.24
C ASP A 119 -9.25 10.98 -8.41
N ARG A 120 -8.03 11.54 -8.33
CA ARG A 120 -7.50 12.39 -9.41
C ARG A 120 -7.08 11.59 -10.64
N MET A 121 -6.64 10.35 -10.44
CA MET A 121 -6.01 9.52 -11.47
C MET A 121 -6.93 8.42 -12.02
N SER A 122 -8.18 8.35 -11.54
CA SER A 122 -9.15 7.32 -11.94
C SER A 122 -10.59 7.82 -11.76
N ASP A 123 -11.55 7.01 -12.18
CA ASP A 123 -12.98 7.20 -11.96
C ASP A 123 -13.53 6.26 -10.87
N TYR A 124 -12.67 5.48 -10.18
CA TYR A 124 -13.10 4.48 -9.19
C TYR A 124 -13.90 5.09 -8.04
N CYS A 125 -13.57 6.30 -7.62
CA CYS A 125 -14.24 6.94 -6.49
C CYS A 125 -15.68 7.37 -6.82
N GLY A 126 -16.03 7.49 -8.10
CA GLY A 126 -17.41 7.60 -8.55
C GLY A 126 -18.14 6.28 -8.29
N GLY A 127 -19.17 6.29 -7.44
CA GLY A 127 -19.93 5.09 -7.09
C GLY A 127 -19.25 4.13 -6.11
N CYS A 128 -18.11 4.48 -5.53
CA CYS A 128 -17.53 3.71 -4.43
C CYS A 128 -18.38 3.89 -3.16
N ARG A 129 -18.54 2.80 -2.38
CA ARG A 129 -19.19 2.84 -1.05
C ARG A 129 -18.51 3.87 -0.14
N TYR A 130 -17.19 3.95 -0.22
CA TYR A 130 -16.40 4.84 0.62
C TYR A 130 -16.25 6.25 0.04
N GLN A 131 -16.35 7.24 0.90
CA GLN A 131 -16.23 8.65 0.59
C GLN A 131 -14.76 9.10 0.66
N ARG A 132 -14.19 9.39 -0.51
CA ARG A 132 -12.81 9.84 -0.71
C ARG A 132 -12.38 11.09 0.08
N LYS A 133 -13.31 11.99 0.44
CA LYS A 133 -13.02 13.23 1.18
C LYS A 133 -13.08 13.06 2.69
N VAL A 134 -13.60 11.92 3.17
CA VAL A 134 -13.83 11.64 4.58
C VAL A 134 -12.65 10.84 5.14
N ARG A 135 -12.13 11.25 6.30
CA ARG A 135 -10.96 10.62 6.96
C ARG A 135 -11.34 9.65 8.07
N VAL A 136 -12.45 9.89 8.76
CA VAL A 136 -12.94 9.13 9.91
C VAL A 136 -14.44 8.88 9.77
N GLY A 137 -14.90 7.74 10.28
CA GLY A 137 -16.29 7.30 10.22
C GLY A 137 -16.49 6.09 9.32
N PRO A 138 -17.69 5.48 9.35
CA PRO A 138 -17.97 4.18 8.71
C PRO A 138 -17.90 4.22 7.18
N GLN A 139 -18.02 5.41 6.58
CA GLN A 139 -17.91 5.61 5.12
C GLN A 139 -16.59 6.27 4.73
N ALA A 140 -15.64 6.45 5.66
CA ALA A 140 -14.34 7.04 5.32
C ALA A 140 -13.54 6.10 4.42
N CYS A 141 -12.92 6.63 3.37
CA CYS A 141 -12.04 5.81 2.53
C CYS A 141 -10.83 5.31 3.35
N PRO A 142 -10.57 3.99 3.42
CA PRO A 142 -9.49 3.43 4.22
C PRO A 142 -8.11 4.03 3.92
N TYR A 143 -7.82 4.35 2.65
CA TYR A 143 -6.56 5.01 2.25
C TYR A 143 -6.28 6.29 3.02
N ASN A 144 -7.30 7.06 3.41
CA ASN A 144 -7.09 8.35 4.08
C ASN A 144 -6.56 8.16 5.50
N ALA A 145 -7.20 7.29 6.29
CA ALA A 145 -6.76 7.04 7.66
C ALA A 145 -5.42 6.29 7.67
N LEU A 146 -5.31 5.24 6.84
CA LEU A 146 -4.08 4.43 6.74
C LEU A 146 -2.88 5.25 6.27
N TYR A 147 -3.05 6.23 5.38
CA TYR A 147 -1.97 7.11 4.92
C TYR A 147 -1.32 7.91 6.05
N TRP A 148 -2.12 8.59 6.86
CA TRP A 148 -1.60 9.42 7.95
C TRP A 148 -1.06 8.58 9.10
N ASP A 149 -1.75 7.48 9.43
CA ASP A 149 -1.27 6.53 10.41
C ASP A 149 0.05 5.86 10.00
N PHE A 150 0.23 5.51 8.71
CA PHE A 150 1.51 4.98 8.21
C PHE A 150 2.66 5.95 8.46
N LEU A 151 2.49 7.23 8.10
CA LEU A 151 3.51 8.27 8.34
C LEU A 151 3.81 8.40 9.84
N ALA A 152 2.77 8.40 10.69
CA ALA A 152 2.95 8.49 12.12
C ALA A 152 3.72 7.28 12.70
N ARG A 153 3.32 6.05 12.36
CA ARG A 153 3.95 4.81 12.85
C ARG A 153 5.38 4.63 12.35
N GLN A 154 5.66 5.03 11.11
CA GLN A 154 6.97 4.85 10.47
C GLN A 154 7.89 6.07 10.64
N ARG A 155 7.51 7.05 11.47
CA ARG A 155 8.28 8.30 11.67
C ARG A 155 9.72 8.05 12.10
N THR A 156 9.99 7.04 12.93
CA THR A 156 11.35 6.69 13.35
C THR A 156 12.26 6.34 12.18
N LEU A 157 11.71 5.69 11.15
CA LEU A 157 12.48 5.23 9.98
C LEU A 157 12.46 6.23 8.84
N LEU A 158 11.37 6.99 8.70
CA LEU A 158 11.10 7.81 7.53
C LEU A 158 11.12 9.32 7.82
N GLY A 159 11.14 9.74 9.08
CA GLY A 159 11.03 11.14 9.50
C GLY A 159 12.18 12.04 9.03
N ALA A 160 13.37 11.46 8.82
CA ALA A 160 14.54 12.16 8.27
C ALA A 160 14.56 12.22 6.73
N ASN A 161 13.58 11.60 6.05
CA ASN A 161 13.54 11.60 4.59
C ASN A 161 13.04 12.96 4.07
N GLU A 162 13.93 13.73 3.44
CA GLU A 162 13.62 15.06 2.90
C GLU A 162 12.47 15.05 1.89
N ARG A 163 12.29 13.97 1.12
CA ARG A 163 11.19 13.84 0.15
C ARG A 163 9.83 13.67 0.83
N LEU A 164 9.80 13.37 2.13
CA LEU A 164 8.60 13.27 2.96
C LEU A 164 8.44 14.47 3.91
N ALA A 165 9.31 15.48 3.83
CA ALA A 165 9.28 16.64 4.73
C ALA A 165 7.94 17.40 4.70
N LEU A 166 7.31 17.55 3.53
CA LEU A 166 6.01 18.20 3.42
C LEU A 166 4.88 17.39 4.10
N PRO A 167 4.69 16.09 3.80
CA PRO A 167 3.76 15.24 4.55
C PRO A 167 3.98 15.25 6.07
N TYR A 168 5.23 15.21 6.54
CA TYR A 168 5.51 15.27 7.98
C TYR A 168 5.15 16.62 8.59
N ARG A 169 5.44 17.74 7.92
CA ARG A 169 4.96 19.06 8.38
C ARG A 169 3.43 19.14 8.45
N GLN A 170 2.73 18.53 7.50
CA GLN A 170 1.27 18.46 7.52
C GLN A 170 0.75 17.58 8.65
N LEU A 171 1.43 16.47 8.95
CA LEU A 171 1.13 15.60 10.08
C LEU A 171 1.34 16.35 11.40
N ASP A 172 2.46 17.06 11.55
CA ASP A 172 2.80 17.85 12.74
C ASP A 172 1.85 19.04 12.96
N ALA A 173 1.24 19.55 11.90
CA ALA A 173 0.24 20.62 11.96
C ALA A 173 -1.18 20.11 12.27
N MET A 174 -1.41 18.80 12.33
CA MET A 174 -2.72 18.26 12.72
C MET A 174 -2.95 18.47 14.21
N ALA A 175 -4.18 18.87 14.58
CA ALA A 175 -4.59 18.89 15.97
C ALA A 175 -4.45 17.47 16.57
N PRO A 176 -3.93 17.34 17.81
CA PRO A 176 -3.72 16.03 18.45
C PRO A 176 -4.96 15.14 18.44
N GLU A 177 -6.14 15.73 18.67
CA GLU A 177 -7.42 15.01 18.71
C GLU A 177 -7.79 14.45 17.32
N VAL A 178 -7.43 15.17 16.25
CA VAL A 178 -7.66 14.71 14.87
C VAL A 178 -6.73 13.55 14.54
N LEU A 179 -5.45 13.64 14.95
CA LEU A 179 -4.49 12.56 14.75
C LEU A 179 -4.92 11.29 15.49
N GLU A 180 -5.36 11.42 16.74
CA GLU A 180 -5.86 10.30 17.54
C GLU A 180 -7.06 9.62 16.87
N GLN A 181 -8.04 10.39 16.40
CA GLN A 181 -9.20 9.85 15.67
C GLN A 181 -8.79 9.11 14.38
N VAL A 182 -7.83 9.67 13.64
CA VAL A 182 -7.30 9.07 12.42
C VAL A 182 -6.56 7.76 12.71
N GLN A 183 -5.74 7.72 13.76
CA GLN A 183 -5.04 6.52 14.18
C GLN A 183 -6.01 5.44 14.67
N ALA A 184 -7.04 5.81 15.45
CA ALA A 184 -8.09 4.90 15.87
C ALA A 184 -8.86 4.32 14.68
N GLN A 185 -9.19 5.16 13.69
CA GLN A 185 -9.83 4.71 12.46
C GLN A 185 -8.94 3.76 11.65
N ALA A 186 -7.64 4.06 11.55
CA ALA A 186 -6.67 3.22 10.84
C ALA A 186 -6.48 1.86 11.53
N ALA A 187 -6.41 1.86 12.87
CA ALA A 187 -6.36 0.64 13.67
C ALA A 187 -7.63 -0.22 13.48
N HIS A 188 -8.80 0.41 13.45
CA HIS A 188 -10.06 -0.27 13.14
C HIS A 188 -10.00 -0.95 11.76
N TRP A 189 -9.53 -0.25 10.71
CA TRP A 189 -9.39 -0.86 9.39
C TRP A 189 -8.39 -2.02 9.35
N ARG A 190 -7.24 -1.89 10.01
CA ARG A 190 -6.25 -3.00 10.08
C ARG A 190 -6.77 -4.22 10.84
N ALA A 191 -7.58 -4.02 11.87
CA ALA A 191 -8.20 -5.12 12.60
C ALA A 191 -9.33 -5.81 11.82
N ASN A 192 -9.86 -5.15 10.77
CA ASN A 192 -11.05 -5.57 10.03
C ASN A 192 -10.78 -5.62 8.52
N LEU A 193 -9.56 -6.00 8.10
CA LEU A 193 -9.18 -6.01 6.69
C LEU A 193 -10.05 -6.94 5.85
N GLU A 194 -10.55 -8.04 6.43
CA GLU A 194 -11.38 -9.03 5.73
C GLU A 194 -12.77 -8.51 5.32
N VAL A 195 -13.25 -7.42 5.94
CA VAL A 195 -14.62 -6.91 5.73
C VAL A 195 -14.68 -5.56 5.02
N LEU A 196 -13.56 -5.14 4.42
CA LEU A 196 -13.43 -3.90 3.64
C LEU A 196 -14.15 -3.95 2.29
#